data_AF-A0A1J3DUL2-F1
#
_entry.id   AF-A0A1J3DUL2-F1
#
_cell.length_a   1.000
_cell.length_b   1.000
_cell.length_c   1.000
_cell.angle_alpha   90.00
_cell.angle_beta   90.00
_cell.angle_gamma   90.00
#
_symmetry.space_group_name_H-M   'P 1'
#
loop_
_entity.id
_entity.type
_entity.pdbx_description
1 polymer ?
#
loop_
_entity_poly.entity_id
_entity_poly.type
_entity_poly.pdbx_seq_one_letter_code
_entity_poly.pdbx_strand_id
1 'polypeptide(L)'
;MAGRNVEKMASIDAQLRQLVPAKVSEDDKLVEYDALLLDRFLDILQDLHGEDLRETVQELYELSAEYEGNREPKKLEELGSVLTSLDPGDSIVISKAFSHMLNLAN
;
A
#
# COMPACT_ATOMS: atom_id res chain seq x y z
N MET A 1 -10.10 -5.04 17.47
CA MET A 1 -10.27 -5.39 16.04
C MET A 1 -10.71 -4.17 15.23
N ALA A 2 -11.88 -3.56 15.48
CA ALA A 2 -12.38 -2.43 14.66
C ALA A 2 -11.51 -1.15 14.67
N GLY A 3 -10.87 -0.80 15.80
CA GLY A 3 -10.04 0.42 15.89
C GLY A 3 -8.77 0.39 15.04
N ARG A 4 -8.07 -0.76 14.98
CA ARG A 4 -6.85 -0.93 14.17
C ARG A 4 -7.12 -0.83 12.67
N ASN A 5 -8.26 -1.34 12.19
CA ASN A 5 -8.63 -1.24 10.78
C ASN A 5 -8.94 0.21 10.37
N VAL A 6 -9.53 1.02 11.27
CA VAL A 6 -9.78 2.44 11.01
C VAL A 6 -8.48 3.26 10.97
N GLU A 7 -7.52 2.98 11.86
CA GLU A 7 -6.20 3.62 11.83
C GLU A 7 -5.42 3.27 10.55
N LYS A 8 -5.52 2.02 10.08
CA LYS A 8 -4.84 1.56 8.86
C LYS A 8 -5.50 2.08 7.57
N MET A 9 -6.84 2.18 7.51
CA MET A 9 -7.55 2.93 6.43
C MET A 9 -7.06 4.37 6.33
N ALA A 10 -6.88 5.02 7.49
CA ALA A 10 -6.42 6.40 7.53
C ALA A 10 -4.97 6.54 7.02
N SER A 11 -4.11 5.51 7.17
CA SER A 11 -2.74 5.53 6.66
C SER A 11 -2.70 5.59 5.12
N ILE A 12 -3.44 4.71 4.43
CA ILE A 12 -3.46 4.65 2.96
C ILE A 12 -4.07 5.92 2.35
N ASP A 13 -5.25 6.34 2.85
CA ASP A 13 -5.92 7.55 2.35
C ASP A 13 -5.04 8.79 2.58
N ALA A 14 -4.33 8.87 3.72
CA ALA A 14 -3.40 9.96 3.98
C ALA A 14 -2.22 9.98 2.99
N GLN A 15 -1.65 8.82 2.66
CA GLN A 15 -0.54 8.73 1.70
C GLN A 15 -0.98 9.12 0.28
N LEU A 16 -2.10 8.58 -0.20
CA LEU A 16 -2.64 8.95 -1.51
C LEU A 16 -2.94 10.45 -1.60
N ARG A 17 -3.44 11.07 -0.52
CA ARG A 17 -3.66 12.53 -0.46
C ARG A 17 -2.37 13.33 -0.38
N GLN A 18 -1.28 12.78 0.17
CA GLN A 18 0.03 13.45 0.11
C GLN A 18 0.59 13.47 -1.32
N LEU A 19 0.38 12.39 -2.07
CA LEU A 19 0.75 12.28 -3.48
C LEU A 19 -0.13 13.16 -4.39
N VAL A 20 -1.44 13.15 -4.16
CA VAL A 20 -2.43 13.92 -4.93
C VAL A 20 -3.22 14.83 -3.98
N PRO A 21 -2.72 16.04 -3.70
CA PRO A 21 -3.27 16.91 -2.65
C PRO A 21 -4.58 17.61 -3.02
N ALA A 22 -4.93 17.66 -4.31
CA ALA A 22 -6.11 18.38 -4.78
C ALA A 22 -6.91 17.51 -5.76
N LYS A 23 -8.24 17.60 -5.63
CA LYS A 23 -9.17 17.04 -6.60
C LYS A 23 -9.02 17.73 -7.95
N VAL A 24 -9.09 16.97 -9.04
CA VAL A 24 -9.05 17.54 -10.39
C VAL A 24 -10.40 18.08 -10.86
N SER A 25 -11.49 17.61 -10.26
CA SER A 25 -12.87 18.07 -10.48
C SER A 25 -13.71 17.95 -9.19
N GLU A 26 -14.89 18.58 -9.14
CA GLU A 26 -15.76 18.49 -7.95
C GLU A 26 -16.24 17.06 -7.65
N ASP A 27 -16.45 16.28 -8.70
CA ASP A 27 -16.89 14.88 -8.65
C ASP A 27 -15.73 13.88 -8.63
N ASP A 28 -14.48 14.34 -8.57
CA ASP A 28 -13.31 13.48 -8.44
C ASP A 28 -13.37 12.72 -7.10
N LYS A 29 -13.39 11.39 -7.22
CA LYS A 29 -13.38 10.43 -6.12
C LYS A 29 -12.30 9.37 -6.29
N LEU A 30 -11.31 9.60 -7.18
CA LEU A 30 -10.34 8.57 -7.52
C LEU A 30 -9.56 8.10 -6.28
N VAL A 31 -9.06 9.04 -5.47
CA VAL A 31 -8.40 8.74 -4.19
C VAL A 31 -9.31 7.99 -3.22
N GLU A 32 -10.60 8.32 -3.20
CA GLU A 32 -11.59 7.66 -2.32
C GLU A 32 -11.84 6.21 -2.78
N TYR A 33 -11.87 5.95 -4.08
CA TYR A 33 -12.04 4.63 -4.65
C TYR A 33 -10.79 3.76 -4.45
N ASP A 34 -9.61 4.30 -4.72
CA ASP A 34 -8.34 3.59 -4.52
C ASP A 34 -8.14 3.22 -3.05
N ALA A 35 -8.37 4.15 -2.12
CA ALA A 35 -8.26 3.87 -0.70
C ALA A 35 -9.24 2.77 -0.24
N LEU A 36 -10.48 2.78 -0.74
CA LEU A 36 -11.48 1.78 -0.41
C LEU A 36 -11.11 0.38 -0.92
N LEU A 37 -10.65 0.29 -2.17
CA LEU A 37 -10.27 -0.98 -2.79
C LEU A 37 -9.01 -1.55 -2.14
N LEU A 38 -8.02 -0.69 -1.86
CA LEU A 38 -6.77 -1.11 -1.24
C LEU A 38 -6.98 -1.59 0.20
N ASP A 39 -7.82 -0.90 0.97
CA ASP A 39 -8.18 -1.32 2.33
C ASP A 39 -8.81 -2.72 2.35
N ARG A 40 -9.81 -2.94 1.51
CA ARG A 40 -10.47 -4.26 1.41
C ARG A 40 -9.51 -5.33 0.90
N PHE A 41 -8.61 -4.99 -0.01
CA PHE A 41 -7.60 -5.92 -0.48
C PHE A 41 -6.63 -6.33 0.64
N LEU A 42 -6.18 -5.40 1.48
CA LEU A 42 -5.32 -5.71 2.63
C LEU A 42 -6.03 -6.55 3.68
N ASP A 43 -7.31 -6.30 3.94
CA ASP A 43 -8.13 -7.17 4.81
C ASP A 43 -8.16 -8.62 4.27
N ILE A 44 -8.40 -8.79 2.96
CA ILE A 44 -8.40 -10.11 2.31
C ILE A 44 -7.02 -10.77 2.37
N LEU A 45 -5.95 -10.00 2.13
CA LEU A 45 -4.59 -10.50 2.17
C LEU A 45 -4.22 -10.96 3.59
N GLN A 46 -4.64 -10.23 4.61
CA GLN A 46 -4.48 -10.63 6.01
C GLN A 46 -5.24 -11.92 6.33
N ASP A 47 -6.49 -12.04 5.88
CA ASP A 47 -7.31 -13.23 6.14
C ASP A 47 -6.74 -14.50 5.49
N LEU A 48 -6.08 -14.37 4.33
CA LEU A 48 -5.51 -15.49 3.58
C LEU A 48 -4.06 -15.82 3.95
N HIS A 49 -3.25 -14.81 4.24
CA HIS A 49 -1.80 -14.95 4.38
C HIS A 49 -1.25 -14.49 5.74
N GLY A 50 -2.10 -13.98 6.63
CA GLY A 50 -1.73 -13.55 7.98
C GLY A 50 -1.40 -12.06 8.09
N GLU A 51 -1.35 -11.57 9.33
CA GLU A 51 -1.09 -10.16 9.64
C GLU A 51 0.32 -9.74 9.24
N ASP A 52 1.33 -10.59 9.45
CA ASP A 52 2.73 -10.29 9.12
C ASP A 52 2.91 -9.92 7.64
N LEU A 53 2.35 -10.71 6.72
CA LEU A 53 2.47 -10.44 5.29
C LEU A 53 1.71 -9.16 4.89
N ARG A 54 0.55 -8.92 5.51
CA ARG A 54 -0.21 -7.67 5.31
C ARG A 54 0.60 -6.46 5.77
N GLU A 55 1.29 -6.56 6.89
CA GLU A 55 2.14 -5.47 7.39
C GLU A 55 3.35 -5.24 6.48
N THR A 56 4.00 -6.29 5.97
CA THR A 56 5.11 -6.13 5.00
C THR A 56 4.64 -5.48 3.70
N VAL A 57 3.49 -5.90 3.16
CA VAL A 57 2.92 -5.29 1.95
C VAL A 57 2.59 -3.82 2.20
N GLN A 58 2.03 -3.50 3.37
CA GLN A 58 1.76 -2.13 3.76
C GLN A 58 3.07 -1.32 3.89
N GLU A 59 4.09 -1.81 4.59
CA GLU A 59 5.39 -1.14 4.72
C GLU A 59 6.04 -0.83 3.36
N LEU A 60 6.02 -1.79 2.43
CA LEU A 60 6.52 -1.58 1.07
C LEU A 60 5.72 -0.51 0.32
N TYR A 61 4.40 -0.48 0.50
CA TYR A 61 3.54 0.55 -0.09
C TYR A 61 3.90 1.93 0.48
N GLU A 62 4.03 2.05 1.80
CA GLU A 62 4.36 3.29 2.50
C GLU A 62 5.73 3.85 2.08
N LEU A 63 6.77 3.00 2.06
CA LEU A 63 8.11 3.39 1.60
C LEU A 63 8.13 3.83 0.12
N SER A 64 7.34 3.17 -0.73
CA SER A 64 7.23 3.54 -2.14
C SER A 64 6.48 4.87 -2.35
N ALA A 65 5.45 5.13 -1.55
CA ALA A 65 4.72 6.40 -1.54
C ALA A 65 5.62 7.56 -1.07
N GLU A 66 6.41 7.34 -0.02
CA GLU A 66 7.41 8.31 0.44
C GLU A 66 8.45 8.61 -0.65
N TYR A 67 8.95 7.57 -1.32
CA TYR A 67 9.89 7.72 -2.43
C TYR A 67 9.28 8.54 -3.58
N GLU A 68 8.03 8.33 -3.93
CA GLU A 68 7.39 9.12 -4.99
C GLU A 68 7.22 10.60 -4.61
N GLY A 69 7.00 10.89 -3.32
CA GLY A 69 6.90 12.26 -2.82
C GLY A 69 8.21 13.06 -2.84
N ASN A 70 9.34 12.44 -2.51
CA ASN A 70 10.64 13.14 -2.35
C ASN A 70 11.77 12.69 -3.31
N ARG A 71 11.59 11.55 -3.98
CA ARG A 71 12.57 10.90 -4.88
C ARG A 71 13.92 10.61 -4.22
N GLU A 72 13.94 10.41 -2.90
CA GLU A 72 15.18 10.14 -2.16
C GLU A 72 15.69 8.72 -2.44
N PRO A 73 16.91 8.53 -2.99
CA PRO A 73 17.43 7.20 -3.32
C PRO A 73 17.54 6.26 -2.11
N LYS A 74 17.73 6.81 -0.91
CA LYS A 74 17.79 6.05 0.34
C LYS A 74 16.50 5.26 0.61
N LYS A 75 15.34 5.76 0.19
CA LYS A 75 14.07 5.02 0.31
C LYS A 75 14.02 3.76 -0.56
N LEU A 76 14.72 3.77 -1.71
CA LEU A 76 14.89 2.58 -2.52
C LEU A 76 15.83 1.56 -1.86
N GLU A 77 16.82 2.02 -1.10
CA GLU A 77 17.69 1.13 -0.31
C GLU A 77 16.91 0.47 0.84
N GLU A 78 16.06 1.23 1.54
CA GLU A 78 15.15 0.72 2.58
C GLU A 78 14.18 -0.32 1.98
N LEU A 79 13.51 -0.01 0.87
CA LEU A 79 12.68 -0.97 0.11
C LEU A 79 13.46 -2.24 -0.29
N GLY A 80 14.67 -2.06 -0.82
CA GLY A 80 15.54 -3.17 -1.24
C GLY A 80 15.92 -4.08 -0.07
N SER A 81 16.16 -3.51 1.11
CA SER A 81 16.48 -4.29 2.31
C SER A 81 15.32 -5.18 2.77
N VAL A 82 14.08 -4.68 2.70
CA VAL A 82 12.88 -5.48 2.97
C VAL A 82 12.75 -6.57 1.92
N LEU A 83 12.79 -6.23 0.63
CA LEU A 83 12.61 -7.17 -0.48
C LEU A 83 13.66 -8.30 -0.51
N THR A 84 14.91 -8.00 -0.18
CA THR A 84 15.99 -9.00 -0.18
C THR A 84 16.00 -9.91 1.05
N SER A 85 15.24 -9.56 2.09
CA SER A 85 15.08 -10.39 3.29
C SER A 85 14.00 -11.47 3.16
N LEU A 86 13.15 -11.36 2.13
CA LEU A 86 12.03 -12.27 1.90
C LEU A 86 12.50 -13.62 1.37
N ASP A 87 11.83 -14.68 1.80
CA ASP A 87 11.99 -15.97 1.16
C ASP A 87 11.29 -16.01 -0.22
N PRO A 88 11.57 -17.03 -1.05
CA PRO A 88 10.96 -17.12 -2.38
C PRO A 88 9.42 -17.20 -2.38
N GLY A 89 8.81 -17.81 -1.35
CA GLY A 89 7.37 -17.91 -1.20
C GLY A 89 6.75 -16.53 -0.95
N ASP A 90 7.28 -15.80 0.04
CA ASP A 90 6.82 -14.46 0.39
C ASP A 90 7.04 -13.47 -0.78
N SER A 91 8.18 -13.58 -1.46
CA SER A 91 8.49 -12.78 -2.65
C SER A 91 7.41 -12.93 -3.75
N ILE A 92 6.89 -14.14 -3.95
CA ILE A 92 5.83 -14.41 -4.92
C ILE A 92 4.51 -13.78 -4.47
N VAL A 93 4.16 -13.90 -3.19
CA VAL A 93 2.88 -13.36 -2.69
C VAL A 93 2.91 -11.83 -2.72
N ILE A 94 4.01 -11.20 -2.30
CA ILE A 94 4.16 -9.74 -2.33
C ILE A 94 4.12 -9.20 -3.76
N SER A 95 4.88 -9.78 -4.69
CA SER A 95 4.84 -9.33 -6.09
C SER A 95 3.45 -9.48 -6.73
N LYS A 96 2.72 -10.56 -6.41
CA LYS A 96 1.32 -10.72 -6.81
C LYS A 96 0.42 -9.67 -6.17
N ALA A 97 0.61 -9.37 -4.89
CA ALA A 97 -0.18 -8.38 -4.18
C ALA A 97 -0.09 -7.01 -4.86
N PHE A 98 1.13 -6.52 -5.12
CA PHE A 98 1.32 -5.25 -5.84
C PHE A 98 0.76 -5.26 -7.26
N SER A 99 0.86 -6.39 -7.98
CA SER A 99 0.24 -6.54 -9.30
C SER A 99 -1.29 -6.41 -9.22
N HIS A 100 -1.91 -7.02 -8.20
CA HIS A 100 -3.35 -6.91 -7.98
C HIS A 100 -3.77 -5.52 -7.53
N MET A 101 -3.01 -4.85 -6.68
CA MET A 101 -3.26 -3.45 -6.31
C MET A 101 -3.24 -2.53 -7.53
N LEU A 102 -2.26 -2.71 -8.42
CA LEU A 102 -2.19 -1.95 -9.66
C LEU A 102 -3.39 -2.26 -10.58
N ASN A 103 -3.88 -3.50 -10.61
CA ASN A 103 -5.10 -3.85 -11.34
C ASN A 103 -6.36 -3.22 -10.74
N LEU A 104 -6.40 -2.99 -9.43
CA LEU A 104 -7.53 -2.33 -8.76
C LEU A 104 -7.52 -0.81 -8.98
N ALA A 105 -6.35 -0.21 -9.17
CA ALA A 105 -6.19 1.21 -9.45
C ALA A 105 -6.45 1.59 -10.92
N ASN A 106 -6.37 0.63 -11.85
CA ASN A 106 -6.67 0.81 -13.27
C ASN A 106 -8.16 0.68 -13.58
#